data_AF-A0A6B0YDR0-F1
#
_entry.id   AF-A0A6B0YDR0-F1
#
_cell.length_a   1.000
_cell.length_b   1.000
_cell.length_c   1.000
_cell.angle_alpha   90.00
_cell.angle_beta   90.00
_cell.angle_gamma   90.00
#
_symmetry.space_group_name_H-M   'P 1'
#
loop_
_entity.id
_entity.type
_entity.pdbx_description
1 polymer ?
#
loop_
_entity_poly.entity_id
_entity_poly.type
_entity_poly.pdbx_seq_one_letter_code
_entity_poly.pdbx_strand_id
1 'polypeptide(L)'
;MEDLRERRRLQGRAPGTVPAARHERRDGSHVAVHLVRRSQLLAGIAHAARSRQHEFPPTTHVDQGHHRFRYPAACMNAEEHALFANDTFYMAFAQKDIEAMQRLWAADHATFCVHPGWPTITGRREILESWRRILGNPEQPGIDFYNAKATAVGDVVVVTCYEELPGSICAATNGFIPEQGEMRLFHHHSGPCANPPPPSGARSG
;
A
#
# COMPACT_ATOMS: atom_id res chain seq x y z
N MET A 1 3.51 61.99 -29.22
CA MET A 1 4.92 61.90 -29.65
C MET A 1 5.74 61.53 -28.43
N GLU A 2 5.63 60.26 -28.05
CA GLU A 2 6.27 59.58 -26.91
C GLU A 2 5.86 58.11 -27.05
N ASP A 3 6.69 57.08 -27.06
CA ASP A 3 8.10 56.95 -27.41
C ASP A 3 8.21 55.57 -28.12
N LEU A 4 8.57 55.56 -29.40
CA LEU A 4 8.69 54.34 -30.23
C LEU A 4 9.90 53.47 -29.84
N ARG A 5 10.65 53.86 -28.79
CA ARG A 5 11.86 53.17 -28.32
C ARG A 5 11.59 52.09 -27.27
N GLU A 6 10.41 52.05 -26.64
CA GLU A 6 10.10 51.03 -25.62
C GLU A 6 9.49 49.75 -26.19
N ARG A 7 8.92 49.80 -27.41
CA ARG A 7 8.39 48.62 -28.11
C ARG A 7 9.45 47.76 -28.81
N ARG A 8 10.72 48.18 -28.80
CA ARG A 8 11.85 47.47 -29.41
C ARG A 8 12.70 46.64 -28.43
N ARG A 9 12.21 46.40 -27.20
CA ARG A 9 12.87 45.53 -26.20
C ARG A 9 12.23 44.14 -26.01
N LEU A 10 11.18 43.80 -26.77
CA LEU A 10 10.47 42.52 -26.63
C LEU A 10 10.58 41.57 -27.83
N GLN A 11 11.51 41.80 -28.77
CA GLN A 11 11.79 40.86 -29.87
C GLN A 11 13.29 40.61 -29.97
N GLY A 12 13.73 39.48 -29.42
CA GLY A 12 15.11 39.02 -29.55
C GLY A 12 15.56 38.05 -28.46
N ARG A 13 15.04 36.82 -28.44
CA ARG A 13 15.78 35.69 -27.86
C ARG A 13 15.47 34.41 -28.64
N ALA A 14 16.50 33.89 -29.30
CA ALA A 14 16.49 32.59 -29.97
C ALA A 14 16.22 31.46 -28.96
N PRO A 15 15.64 30.32 -29.39
CA PRO A 15 15.41 29.17 -28.52
C PRO A 15 16.76 28.58 -28.10
N GLY A 16 17.08 28.71 -26.81
CA GLY A 16 18.21 28.03 -26.20
C GLY A 16 17.94 26.54 -26.10
N THR A 17 18.87 25.76 -26.62
CA THR A 17 18.97 24.30 -26.49
C THR A 17 18.94 23.89 -25.02
N VAL A 18 17.99 23.03 -24.66
CA VAL A 18 17.93 22.37 -23.34
C VAL A 18 19.06 21.32 -23.29
N PRO A 19 19.95 21.31 -22.27
CA PRO A 19 20.92 20.24 -22.15
C PRO A 19 20.22 18.94 -21.72
N ALA A 20 20.58 17.83 -22.35
CA ALA A 20 20.09 16.50 -22.03
C ALA A 20 20.35 16.16 -20.54
N ALA A 21 19.30 15.73 -19.85
CA ALA A 21 19.38 15.23 -18.48
C ALA A 21 20.34 14.03 -18.43
N ARG A 22 21.37 14.15 -17.60
CA ARG A 22 22.35 13.09 -17.34
C ARG A 22 21.62 11.96 -16.61
N HIS A 23 21.57 10.79 -17.23
CA HIS A 23 20.99 9.58 -16.64
C HIS A 23 21.91 9.10 -15.51
N GLU A 24 21.65 9.53 -14.28
CA GLU A 24 22.27 8.94 -13.10
C GLU A 24 21.72 7.52 -12.91
N ARG A 25 22.60 6.54 -13.08
CA ARG A 25 22.31 5.14 -12.75
C ARG A 25 22.03 5.07 -11.24
N ARG A 26 20.79 4.82 -10.85
CA ARG A 26 20.45 4.51 -9.45
C ARG A 26 21.07 3.17 -9.05
N ASP A 27 21.70 3.20 -7.88
CA ASP A 27 22.41 2.11 -7.21
C ASP A 27 21.44 0.97 -6.82
N GLY A 28 21.73 -0.25 -7.28
CA GLY A 28 20.93 -1.47 -7.07
C GLY A 28 21.06 -2.09 -5.67
N SER A 29 21.68 -1.39 -4.73
CA SER A 29 21.95 -1.87 -3.36
C SER A 29 20.69 -2.06 -2.49
N HIS A 30 19.60 -1.33 -2.75
CA HIS A 30 18.35 -1.46 -1.99
C HIS A 30 17.54 -2.72 -2.33
N VAL A 31 17.62 -3.20 -3.58
CA VAL A 31 16.89 -4.40 -4.04
C VAL A 31 17.44 -5.67 -3.38
N ALA A 32 18.74 -5.68 -3.05
CA ALA A 32 19.42 -6.84 -2.48
C ALA A 32 19.04 -7.11 -1.01
N VAL A 33 18.72 -6.07 -0.23
CA VAL A 33 18.41 -6.22 1.21
C VAL A 33 17.03 -6.87 1.42
N HIS A 34 16.06 -6.60 0.54
CA HIS A 34 14.74 -7.24 0.57
C HIS A 34 14.78 -8.72 0.17
N LEU A 35 15.72 -9.12 -0.69
CA LEU A 35 15.82 -10.50 -1.17
C LEU A 35 16.34 -11.47 -0.10
N VAL A 36 17.18 -10.99 0.84
CA VAL A 36 17.76 -11.84 1.89
C VAL A 36 16.76 -12.13 3.03
N ARG A 37 15.82 -11.21 3.32
CA ARG A 37 14.72 -11.47 4.27
C ARG A 37 13.64 -12.42 3.74
N ARG A 38 13.58 -12.63 2.40
CA ARG A 38 12.62 -13.54 1.74
C ARG A 38 12.92 -15.04 1.95
N SER A 39 14.16 -15.44 2.22
CA SER A 39 14.53 -16.87 2.23
C SER A 39 14.25 -17.60 3.56
N GLN A 40 14.19 -16.88 4.68
CA GLN A 40 14.03 -17.50 6.00
C GLN A 40 12.58 -17.63 6.48
N LEU A 41 11.64 -16.84 5.93
CA LEU A 41 10.23 -16.87 6.34
C LEU A 41 9.37 -17.89 5.54
N LEU A 42 9.74 -18.17 4.28
CA LEU A 42 8.99 -19.09 3.40
C LEU A 42 9.12 -20.57 3.81
N ALA A 43 10.12 -20.94 4.61
CA ALA A 43 10.29 -22.33 5.07
C ALA A 43 9.34 -22.73 6.21
N GLY A 44 8.71 -21.77 6.91
CA GLY A 44 7.92 -22.05 8.12
C GLY A 44 6.42 -22.32 7.89
N ILE A 45 5.84 -21.81 6.81
CA ILE A 45 4.36 -21.76 6.66
C ILE A 45 3.81 -22.96 5.85
N ALA A 46 4.65 -23.64 5.06
CA ALA A 46 4.22 -24.71 4.17
C ALA A 46 3.75 -26.01 4.87
N HIS A 47 3.87 -26.14 6.20
CA HIS A 47 3.54 -27.38 6.90
C HIS A 47 2.08 -27.49 7.39
N ALA A 48 1.34 -26.39 7.58
CA ALA A 48 0.05 -26.44 8.29
C ALA A 48 -1.19 -26.71 7.42
N ALA A 49 -1.07 -26.72 6.08
CA ALA A 49 -2.23 -26.75 5.18
C ALA A 49 -2.65 -28.16 4.69
N ARG A 50 -2.63 -29.17 5.56
CA ARG A 50 -3.24 -30.47 5.24
C ARG A 50 -4.04 -31.02 6.42
N SER A 51 -5.32 -31.27 6.12
CA SER A 51 -6.32 -32.07 6.84
C SER A 51 -7.30 -31.33 7.77
N ARG A 52 -8.51 -31.08 7.29
CA ARG A 52 -9.73 -31.85 7.63
C ARG A 52 -10.97 -31.26 6.94
N GLN A 53 -11.66 -32.10 6.18
CA GLN A 53 -13.04 -31.87 5.77
C GLN A 53 -13.94 -32.15 6.97
N HIS A 54 -14.76 -31.19 7.38
CA HIS A 54 -15.96 -31.47 8.17
C HIS A 54 -17.10 -30.59 7.64
N GLU A 55 -18.24 -31.26 7.45
CA GLU A 55 -19.51 -30.72 6.98
C GLU A 55 -20.20 -29.97 8.12
N PHE A 56 -20.73 -28.76 7.84
CA PHE A 56 -21.37 -27.89 8.83
C PHE A 56 -22.89 -27.85 8.65
N PRO A 57 -23.69 -27.87 9.72
CA PRO A 57 -25.13 -27.65 9.66
C PRO A 57 -25.44 -26.13 9.56
N PRO A 58 -26.68 -25.75 9.18
CA PRO A 58 -27.01 -24.35 8.98
C PRO A 58 -27.26 -23.67 10.33
N THR A 59 -26.73 -22.46 10.54
CA THR A 59 -27.07 -21.65 11.71
C THR A 59 -27.76 -20.36 11.32
N THR A 60 -29.03 -20.25 11.73
CA THR A 60 -29.73 -19.01 12.03
C THR A 60 -29.56 -18.70 13.51
N HIS A 61 -28.89 -17.60 13.86
CA HIS A 61 -29.35 -16.55 14.78
C HIS A 61 -28.17 -15.64 15.17
N VAL A 62 -28.44 -14.34 15.12
CA VAL A 62 -27.54 -13.26 15.55
C VAL A 62 -27.68 -13.11 17.06
N ASP A 63 -26.64 -13.45 17.82
CA ASP A 63 -26.52 -13.06 19.23
C ASP A 63 -25.54 -11.88 19.34
N GLN A 64 -26.03 -10.76 19.88
CA GLN A 64 -25.25 -9.57 20.21
C GLN A 64 -24.54 -9.79 21.55
N GLY A 65 -23.69 -10.81 21.60
CA GLY A 65 -22.79 -11.09 22.70
C GLY A 65 -21.44 -10.46 22.43
N HIS A 66 -20.90 -9.71 23.40
CA HIS A 66 -19.51 -9.26 23.43
C HIS A 66 -18.55 -10.46 23.42
N HIS A 67 -18.34 -11.08 22.25
CA HIS A 67 -17.27 -12.03 22.06
C HIS A 67 -15.96 -11.23 22.08
N ARG A 68 -15.39 -11.11 23.27
CA ARG A 68 -13.96 -10.82 23.43
C ARG A 68 -13.22 -11.94 22.71
N PHE A 69 -12.85 -11.70 21.46
CA PHE A 69 -11.91 -12.55 20.74
C PHE A 69 -10.54 -12.33 21.37
N ARG A 70 -10.36 -12.93 22.55
CA ARG A 70 -9.11 -12.92 23.28
C ARG A 70 -8.13 -13.67 22.41
N TYR A 71 -7.17 -12.96 21.83
CA TYR A 71 -6.00 -13.60 21.25
C TYR A 71 -5.45 -14.59 22.29
N PRO A 72 -5.26 -15.88 21.94
CA PRO A 72 -4.27 -16.65 22.67
C PRO A 72 -2.94 -15.88 22.56
N ALA A 73 -2.02 -16.06 23.49
CA ALA A 73 -0.75 -15.30 23.59
C ALA A 73 0.19 -15.32 22.34
N ALA A 74 -0.28 -15.78 21.18
CA ALA A 74 0.28 -15.62 19.84
C ALA A 74 -0.48 -14.49 19.12
N CYS A 75 0.11 -13.32 18.88
CA CYS A 75 1.27 -13.18 18.03
C CYS A 75 2.27 -12.20 18.66
N MET A 76 3.33 -12.75 19.27
CA MET A 76 4.58 -12.01 19.45
C MET A 76 5.13 -11.67 18.06
N ASN A 77 4.55 -10.66 17.37
CA ASN A 77 4.89 -10.12 16.04
C ASN A 77 3.69 -9.62 15.20
N ALA A 78 2.51 -9.31 15.77
CA ALA A 78 1.36 -8.77 15.02
C ALA A 78 1.74 -7.64 14.04
N GLU A 79 2.57 -6.72 14.52
CA GLU A 79 3.10 -5.58 13.77
C GLU A 79 4.01 -6.02 12.61
N GLU A 80 4.87 -7.01 12.83
CA GLU A 80 5.74 -7.54 11.76
C GLU A 80 4.94 -8.29 10.70
N HIS A 81 3.92 -9.06 11.11
CA HIS A 81 3.00 -9.73 10.18
C HIS A 81 2.18 -8.71 9.36
N ALA A 82 1.75 -7.61 9.98
CA ALA A 82 1.07 -6.53 9.27
C ALA A 82 2.01 -5.82 8.29
N LEU A 83 3.27 -5.58 8.67
CA LEU A 83 4.28 -5.03 7.76
C LEU A 83 4.54 -5.97 6.58
N PHE A 84 4.62 -7.28 6.80
CA PHE A 84 4.74 -8.27 5.72
C PHE A 84 3.51 -8.26 4.79
N ALA A 85 2.30 -8.17 5.34
CA ALA A 85 1.07 -8.04 4.55
C ALA A 85 1.04 -6.73 3.75
N ASN A 86 1.55 -5.63 4.33
CA ASN A 86 1.72 -4.35 3.66
C ASN A 86 2.71 -4.44 2.49
N ASP A 87 3.87 -5.07 2.67
CA ASP A 87 4.82 -5.32 1.58
C ASP A 87 4.18 -6.15 0.45
N THR A 88 3.36 -7.13 0.82
CA THR A 88 2.63 -7.97 -0.13
C THR A 88 1.56 -7.17 -0.89
N PHE A 89 0.90 -6.21 -0.25
CA PHE A 89 -0.03 -5.28 -0.90
C PHE A 89 0.64 -4.44 -1.98
N TYR A 90 1.75 -3.79 -1.67
CA TYR A 90 2.49 -2.99 -2.66
C TYR A 90 3.14 -3.86 -3.75
N MET A 91 3.55 -5.09 -3.42
CA MET A 91 4.03 -6.04 -4.42
C MET A 91 2.91 -6.45 -5.39
N ALA A 92 1.70 -6.76 -4.89
CA ALA A 92 0.55 -7.09 -5.73
C ALA A 92 0.16 -5.91 -6.63
N PHE A 93 0.22 -4.69 -6.11
CA PHE A 93 0.02 -3.47 -6.89
C PHE A 93 1.06 -3.35 -8.02
N ALA A 94 2.36 -3.42 -7.69
CA ALA A 94 3.45 -3.27 -8.64
C ALA A 94 3.42 -4.33 -9.75
N GLN A 95 2.98 -5.56 -9.42
CA GLN A 95 2.84 -6.67 -10.37
C GLN A 95 1.52 -6.67 -11.14
N LYS A 96 0.60 -5.75 -10.83
CA LYS A 96 -0.78 -5.75 -11.35
C LYS A 96 -1.50 -7.09 -11.12
N ASP A 97 -1.18 -7.77 -10.01
CA ASP A 97 -1.72 -9.10 -9.67
C ASP A 97 -3.03 -8.95 -8.89
N ILE A 98 -4.15 -9.05 -9.62
CA ILE A 98 -5.48 -8.96 -9.02
C ILE A 98 -5.80 -10.14 -8.10
N GLU A 99 -5.25 -11.32 -8.35
CA GLU A 99 -5.51 -12.50 -7.53
C GLU A 99 -4.79 -12.39 -6.18
N ALA A 100 -3.54 -11.88 -6.18
CA ALA A 100 -2.83 -11.55 -4.95
C ALA A 100 -3.52 -10.42 -4.19
N MET A 101 -3.94 -9.35 -4.89
CA MET A 101 -4.72 -8.27 -4.29
C MET A 101 -5.99 -8.81 -3.63
N GLN A 102 -6.72 -9.71 -4.29
CA GLN A 102 -7.93 -10.32 -3.76
C GLN A 102 -7.71 -11.12 -2.48
N ARG A 103 -6.60 -11.85 -2.37
CA ARG A 103 -6.26 -12.64 -1.18
C ARG A 103 -5.90 -11.79 0.03
N LEU A 104 -5.48 -10.54 -0.16
CA LEU A 104 -5.14 -9.64 0.94
C LEU A 104 -6.36 -9.09 1.66
N TRP A 105 -7.44 -8.80 0.93
CA TRP A 105 -8.63 -8.17 1.50
C TRP A 105 -9.44 -9.15 2.34
N ALA A 106 -9.74 -8.75 3.58
CA ALA A 106 -10.54 -9.51 4.55
C ALA A 106 -11.88 -9.94 3.95
N ALA A 107 -12.25 -11.20 4.16
CA ALA A 107 -13.48 -11.80 3.65
C ALA A 107 -14.62 -11.78 4.68
N ASP A 108 -14.30 -11.93 5.96
CA ASP A 108 -15.26 -12.12 7.05
C ASP A 108 -15.49 -10.84 7.88
N HIS A 109 -14.82 -9.74 7.51
CA HIS A 109 -14.89 -8.45 8.18
C HIS A 109 -15.40 -7.33 7.27
N ALA A 110 -15.98 -6.29 7.88
CA ALA A 110 -16.35 -5.07 7.16
C ALA A 110 -15.10 -4.40 6.56
N THR A 111 -15.17 -4.02 5.29
CA THR A 111 -14.04 -3.45 4.55
C THR A 111 -14.39 -2.12 3.90
N PHE A 112 -13.42 -1.22 3.84
CA PHE A 112 -13.57 0.07 3.16
C PHE A 112 -12.24 0.58 2.60
N CYS A 113 -12.32 1.29 1.47
CA CYS A 113 -11.17 1.79 0.73
C CYS A 113 -11.39 3.26 0.33
N VAL A 114 -10.34 4.07 0.39
CA VAL A 114 -10.34 5.44 -0.12
C VAL A 114 -9.08 5.62 -0.96
N HIS A 115 -9.25 5.61 -2.28
CA HIS A 115 -8.17 5.96 -3.21
C HIS A 115 -7.95 7.47 -3.23
N PRO A 116 -6.77 7.97 -3.63
CA PRO A 116 -6.51 9.40 -3.70
C PRO A 116 -7.55 10.14 -4.55
N GLY A 117 -8.29 11.06 -3.91
CA GLY A 117 -9.31 11.88 -4.56
C GLY A 117 -10.65 11.18 -4.86
N TRP A 118 -10.84 9.93 -4.44
CA TRP A 118 -12.08 9.19 -4.64
C TRP A 118 -12.99 9.25 -3.40
N PRO A 119 -14.32 9.08 -3.55
CA PRO A 119 -15.19 8.86 -2.39
C PRO A 119 -14.88 7.51 -1.73
N THR A 120 -15.29 7.35 -0.48
CA THR A 120 -15.18 6.07 0.23
C THR A 120 -15.93 4.96 -0.49
N ILE A 121 -15.25 3.84 -0.67
CA ILE A 121 -15.79 2.59 -1.20
C ILE A 121 -15.96 1.64 -0.02
N THR A 122 -17.14 1.03 0.12
CA THR A 122 -17.42 0.07 1.20
C THR A 122 -17.82 -1.26 0.59
N GLY A 123 -17.37 -2.35 1.22
CA GLY A 123 -17.66 -3.71 0.77
C GLY A 123 -16.56 -4.28 -0.13
N ARG A 124 -16.18 -5.53 0.15
CA ARG A 124 -15.06 -6.20 -0.51
C ARG A 124 -15.23 -6.27 -2.02
N ARG A 125 -16.44 -6.51 -2.52
CA ARG A 125 -16.72 -6.66 -3.96
C ARG A 125 -16.43 -5.36 -4.72
N GLU A 126 -16.94 -4.25 -4.22
CA GLU A 126 -16.79 -2.91 -4.79
C GLU A 126 -15.33 -2.45 -4.72
N ILE A 127 -14.66 -2.76 -3.62
CA ILE A 127 -13.23 -2.50 -3.45
C ILE A 127 -12.41 -3.28 -4.48
N LEU A 128 -12.64 -4.58 -4.63
CA LEU A 128 -11.92 -5.40 -5.62
C LEU A 128 -12.20 -4.96 -7.05
N GLU A 129 -13.42 -4.49 -7.34
CA GLU A 129 -13.75 -3.90 -8.63
C GLU A 129 -12.97 -2.60 -8.90
N SER A 130 -12.78 -1.75 -7.87
CA SER A 130 -11.91 -0.57 -8.00
C SER A 130 -10.46 -0.95 -8.29
N TRP A 131 -9.95 -1.99 -7.62
CA TRP A 131 -8.61 -2.51 -7.88
C TRP A 131 -8.47 -3.12 -9.27
N ARG A 132 -9.47 -3.85 -9.79
CA ARG A 132 -9.46 -4.34 -11.18
C ARG A 132 -9.29 -3.20 -12.18
N ARG A 133 -9.97 -2.08 -11.96
CA ARG A 133 -9.88 -0.90 -12.83
C ARG A 133 -8.49 -0.25 -12.76
N ILE A 134 -7.96 -0.08 -11.56
CA ILE A 134 -6.63 0.50 -11.32
C ILE A 134 -5.53 -0.39 -11.90
N LEU A 135 -5.52 -1.68 -11.55
CA LEU A 135 -4.49 -2.62 -11.99
C LEU A 135 -4.62 -2.99 -13.48
N GLY A 136 -5.83 -2.91 -14.04
CA GLY A 136 -6.09 -3.11 -15.47
C GLY A 136 -5.72 -1.91 -16.35
N ASN A 137 -5.49 -0.73 -15.76
CA ASN A 137 -5.07 0.46 -16.52
C ASN A 137 -3.58 0.34 -16.93
N PRO A 138 -3.25 0.33 -18.23
CA PRO A 138 -1.86 0.28 -18.69
C PRO A 138 -1.03 1.47 -18.21
N GLU A 139 -1.66 2.65 -18.17
CA GLU A 139 -1.06 3.94 -17.77
C GLU A 139 -1.05 4.17 -16.26
N GLN A 140 -1.48 3.18 -15.46
CA GLN A 140 -1.42 3.29 -14.02
C GLN A 140 0.03 3.46 -13.57
N PRO A 141 0.40 4.58 -12.91
CA PRO A 141 1.76 4.78 -12.43
C PRO A 141 2.13 3.71 -11.40
N GLY A 142 3.40 3.30 -11.44
CA GLY A 142 4.01 2.54 -10.35
C GLY A 142 4.04 3.37 -9.06
N ILE A 143 4.01 2.67 -7.93
CA ILE A 143 4.09 3.27 -6.60
C ILE A 143 5.21 2.56 -5.85
N ASP A 144 6.14 3.35 -5.30
CA ASP A 144 7.02 2.92 -4.23
C ASP A 144 6.48 3.44 -2.90
N PHE A 145 6.88 2.85 -1.78
CA PHE A 145 6.49 3.35 -0.46
C PHE A 145 7.67 3.36 0.51
N TYR A 146 7.57 4.23 1.52
CA TYR A 146 8.62 4.39 2.53
C TYR A 146 8.06 4.76 3.91
N ASN A 147 8.91 4.66 4.93
CA ASN A 147 8.59 4.91 6.34
C ASN A 147 7.38 4.14 6.85
N ALA A 148 7.20 2.89 6.40
CA ALA A 148 6.15 2.03 6.93
C ALA A 148 6.36 1.81 8.43
N LYS A 149 5.31 2.10 9.21
CA LYS A 149 5.29 1.91 10.66
C LYS A 149 4.00 1.24 11.05
N ALA A 150 4.11 0.09 11.71
CA ALA A 150 2.98 -0.61 12.31
C ALA A 150 2.71 -0.09 13.72
N THR A 151 1.44 -0.11 14.12
CA THR A 151 0.98 0.18 15.48
C THR A 151 -0.22 -0.70 15.78
N ALA A 152 -0.10 -1.60 16.76
CA ALA A 152 -1.21 -2.41 17.24
C ALA A 152 -2.20 -1.58 18.05
N VAL A 153 -3.50 -1.72 17.76
CA VAL A 153 -4.60 -1.02 18.44
C VAL A 153 -5.73 -2.02 18.71
N GLY A 154 -5.78 -2.54 19.94
CA GLY A 154 -6.72 -3.61 20.28
C GLY A 154 -6.45 -4.86 19.43
N ASP A 155 -7.45 -5.28 18.65
CA ASP A 155 -7.41 -6.49 17.82
C ASP A 155 -7.01 -6.21 16.35
N VAL A 156 -6.61 -4.98 16.03
CA VAL A 156 -6.16 -4.59 14.69
C VAL A 156 -4.75 -4.02 14.73
N VAL A 157 -4.10 -4.02 13.57
CA VAL A 157 -2.83 -3.32 13.37
C VAL A 157 -3.01 -2.29 12.28
N VAL A 158 -2.60 -1.06 12.55
CA VAL A 158 -2.56 0.02 11.57
C VAL A 158 -1.13 0.18 11.10
N VAL A 159 -0.92 0.16 9.78
CA VAL A 159 0.34 0.53 9.15
C VAL A 159 0.16 1.89 8.48
N THR A 160 1.00 2.85 8.84
CA THR A 160 1.10 4.12 8.11
C THR A 160 2.36 4.14 7.26
N CYS A 161 2.29 4.67 6.05
CA CYS A 161 3.44 4.87 5.17
C CYS A 161 3.22 6.07 4.25
N TYR A 162 4.23 6.37 3.43
CA TYR A 162 4.13 7.36 2.36
C TYR A 162 4.33 6.67 1.02
N GLU A 163 3.41 6.93 0.09
CA GLU A 163 3.41 6.42 -1.27
C GLU A 163 4.02 7.47 -2.20
N GLU A 164 5.10 7.12 -2.88
CA GLU A 164 5.76 7.98 -3.86
C GLU A 164 5.20 7.67 -5.25
N LEU A 165 4.55 8.67 -5.84
CA LEU A 165 4.06 8.66 -7.21
C LEU A 165 4.85 9.69 -8.04
N PRO A 166 4.83 9.60 -9.39
CA PRO A 166 5.42 10.63 -10.23
C PRO A 166 4.84 12.02 -9.92
N GLY A 167 5.66 12.89 -9.33
CA GLY A 167 5.31 14.28 -9.04
C GLY A 167 4.39 14.51 -7.83
N SER A 168 4.08 13.49 -7.03
CA SER A 168 3.28 13.65 -5.81
C SER A 168 3.58 12.56 -4.77
N ILE A 169 3.31 12.86 -3.50
CA ILE A 169 3.39 11.88 -2.41
C ILE A 169 2.03 11.81 -1.75
N CYS A 170 1.57 10.60 -1.45
CA CYS A 170 0.40 10.36 -0.63
C CYS A 170 0.81 9.82 0.74
N ALA A 171 0.05 10.17 1.77
CA ALA A 171 0.09 9.45 3.04
C ALA A 171 -0.94 8.33 2.98
N ALA A 172 -0.54 7.12 3.36
CA ALA A 172 -1.41 5.95 3.36
C ALA A 172 -1.58 5.38 4.77
N THR A 173 -2.79 4.92 5.07
CA THR A 173 -3.17 4.19 6.27
C THR A 173 -3.78 2.86 5.87
N ASN A 174 -3.11 1.76 6.20
CA ASN A 174 -3.50 0.40 5.90
C ASN A 174 -3.88 -0.32 7.20
N GLY A 175 -5.14 -0.71 7.34
CA GLY A 175 -5.65 -1.42 8.51
C GLY A 175 -5.70 -2.92 8.27
N PHE A 176 -5.11 -3.68 9.19
CA PHE A 176 -5.05 -5.13 9.15
C PHE A 176 -5.73 -5.77 10.35
N ILE A 177 -6.44 -6.86 10.11
CA ILE A 177 -7.11 -7.70 11.11
C ILE A 177 -6.71 -9.16 10.88
N PRO A 178 -6.49 -9.97 11.93
CA PRO A 178 -6.26 -11.38 11.73
C PRO A 178 -7.55 -12.08 11.31
N GLU A 179 -7.46 -12.86 10.26
CA GLU A 179 -8.54 -13.67 9.74
C GLU A 179 -7.93 -15.02 9.34
N GLN A 180 -8.44 -16.11 9.92
CA GLN A 180 -7.99 -17.47 9.61
C GLN A 180 -6.47 -17.70 9.76
N GLY A 181 -5.83 -16.98 10.70
CA GLY A 181 -4.40 -17.10 10.99
C GLY A 181 -3.49 -16.20 10.15
N GLU A 182 -4.04 -15.37 9.25
CA GLU A 182 -3.28 -14.43 8.43
C GLU A 182 -3.75 -12.99 8.67
N MET A 183 -2.85 -12.01 8.49
CA MET A 183 -3.23 -10.60 8.53
C MET A 183 -3.89 -10.21 7.21
N ARG A 184 -5.16 -9.79 7.28
CA ARG A 184 -5.95 -9.33 6.14
C ARG A 184 -6.18 -7.84 6.19
N LEU A 185 -6.11 -7.20 5.03
CA LEU A 185 -6.43 -5.79 4.84
C LEU A 185 -7.94 -5.59 4.96
N PHE A 186 -8.39 -4.82 5.96
CA PHE A 186 -9.78 -4.39 6.05
C PHE A 186 -9.95 -2.93 5.62
N HIS A 187 -8.87 -2.15 5.62
CA HIS A 187 -8.87 -0.73 5.32
C HIS A 187 -7.66 -0.32 4.50
N HIS A 188 -7.88 0.45 3.44
CA HIS A 188 -6.83 1.25 2.77
C HIS A 188 -7.35 2.67 2.60
N HIS A 189 -6.57 3.67 2.99
CA HIS A 189 -6.83 5.06 2.65
C HIS A 189 -5.53 5.72 2.26
N SER A 190 -5.48 6.25 1.05
CA SER A 190 -4.38 7.06 0.55
C SER A 190 -4.88 8.44 0.12
N GLY A 191 -4.15 9.49 0.49
CA GLY A 191 -4.48 10.87 0.15
C GLY A 191 -3.25 11.78 0.04
N PRO A 192 -3.33 12.90 -0.69
CA PRO A 192 -2.19 13.78 -0.94
C PRO A 192 -1.53 14.27 0.35
N CYS A 193 -0.19 14.21 0.40
CA CYS A 193 0.62 14.73 1.49
C CYS A 193 1.54 15.84 0.96
N ALA A 194 1.21 17.09 1.25
CA ALA A 194 1.99 18.24 0.76
C ALA A 194 3.38 18.36 1.42
N ASN A 195 3.52 17.89 2.66
CA ASN A 195 4.74 18.00 3.46
C ASN A 195 5.14 16.64 4.06
N PRO A 196 5.56 15.67 3.23
CA PRO A 196 5.96 14.37 3.73
C PRO A 196 7.36 14.44 4.37
N PRO A 197 7.64 13.60 5.38
CA PRO A 197 8.99 13.45 5.89
C PRO A 197 9.90 12.79 4.83
N PRO A 198 11.22 12.97 4.92
CA PRO A 198 12.15 12.24 4.06
C PRO A 198 12.10 10.73 4.35
N PRO A 199 12.49 9.89 3.38
CA PRO A 199 12.69 8.46 3.61
C PRO A 199 13.68 8.19 4.75
N SER A 200 13.33 7.28 5.66
CA SER A 200 14.16 6.86 6.79
C SER A 200 15.44 6.24 6.25
N GLY A 201 16.59 6.75 6.70
CA GLY A 201 17.90 6.30 6.20
C GLY A 201 18.49 7.17 5.08
N ALA A 202 17.76 8.16 4.57
CA ALA A 202 18.37 9.25 3.81
C ALA A 202 19.17 10.12 4.79
N ARG A 203 20.50 10.01 4.75
CA ARG A 203 21.37 10.94 5.50
C ARG A 203 21.07 12.35 5.02
N SER A 204 20.71 13.23 5.95
CA SER A 204 20.72 14.68 5.73
C SER A 204 22.13 15.08 5.31
N GLY A 205 22.29 15.45 4.04
CA GLY A 205 23.48 16.11 3.53
C GLY A 205 23.57 17.56 3.99
#